data_AF-A0A926VP69-F1
#
_entry.id   AF-A0A926VP69-F1
#
_cell.length_a   1.000
_cell.length_b   1.000
_cell.length_c   1.000
_cell.angle_alpha   90.00
_cell.angle_beta   90.00
_cell.angle_gamma   90.00
#
_symmetry.space_group_name_H-M   'P 1'
#
loop_
_entity.id
_entity.type
_entity.pdbx_description
1 polymer ?
#
loop_
_entity_poly.entity_id
_entity_poly.type
_entity_poly.pdbx_seq_one_letter_code
_entity_poly.pdbx_strand_id
1 'polypeptide(L)'
;MVALEDLQVGKMVKNHHLAKSISDIAQLRFRQWLEYVGKIFGVTVIAVAPHYTFQECSCSGEILKHSRDPGFPRCLHCGDVEERDVKTNKNILRAALCQQSRVNTHPDGLLHNKVPDSSP
;
A
#
# COMPACT_ATOMS: atom_id res chain seq x y z
N MET A 1 -9.70 10.97 -3.26
CA MET A 1 -8.48 10.45 -2.61
C MET A 1 -8.00 9.25 -3.40
N VAL A 2 -6.69 9.10 -3.55
CA VAL A 2 -6.04 7.91 -4.11
C VAL A 2 -5.19 7.27 -3.01
N ALA A 3 -5.31 5.96 -2.83
CA ALA A 3 -4.51 5.20 -1.88
C ALA A 3 -3.65 4.18 -2.63
N LEU A 4 -2.38 4.04 -2.23
CA LEU A 4 -1.45 3.09 -2.82
C LEU A 4 -0.49 2.52 -1.78
N GLU A 5 0.12 1.37 -2.07
CA GLU A 5 1.16 0.81 -1.22
C GLU A 5 2.48 1.57 -1.35
N ASP A 6 3.11 1.85 -0.21
CA ASP A 6 4.47 2.37 -0.11
C ASP A 6 5.48 1.23 -0.25
N LEU A 7 5.63 0.72 -1.48
CA LEU A 7 6.61 -0.33 -1.73
C LEU A 7 8.03 0.21 -1.51
N GLN A 8 8.80 -0.52 -0.72
CA GLN A 8 10.19 -0.19 -0.43
C GLN A 8 11.07 -0.62 -1.62
N VAL A 9 10.92 0.07 -2.76
CA VAL A 9 11.56 -0.25 -4.05
C VAL A 9 13.07 -0.48 -3.87
N GLY A 10 13.76 0.35 -3.09
CA GLY A 10 15.19 0.20 -2.83
C GLY A 10 15.59 -1.09 -2.11
N LYS A 11 14.69 -1.68 -1.31
CA LYS A 11 14.90 -3.03 -0.74
C LYS A 11 14.55 -4.12 -1.73
N MET A 12 13.50 -3.91 -2.53
CA MET A 12 13.04 -4.93 -3.47
C MET A 12 14.01 -5.11 -4.65
N VAL A 13 14.67 -4.04 -5.12
CA VAL A 13 15.70 -4.11 -6.18
C VAL A 13 16.96 -4.85 -5.73
N LYS A 14 17.20 -4.99 -4.41
CA LYS A 14 18.30 -5.83 -3.90
C LYS A 14 18.03 -7.32 -4.06
N ASN A 15 16.78 -7.72 -4.28
CA ASN A 15 16.45 -9.11 -4.61
C ASN A 15 16.72 -9.35 -6.10
N HIS A 16 17.78 -10.09 -6.41
CA HIS A 16 18.22 -10.34 -7.79
C HIS A 16 17.14 -10.98 -8.68
N HIS A 17 16.17 -11.72 -8.10
CA HIS A 17 15.07 -12.30 -8.86
C HIS A 17 14.00 -11.27 -9.26
N LEU A 18 13.86 -10.18 -8.50
CA LEU A 18 12.82 -9.17 -8.70
C LEU A 18 13.38 -7.87 -9.30
N ALA A 19 14.70 -7.64 -9.18
CA ALA A 19 15.38 -6.39 -9.50
C ALA A 19 15.04 -5.87 -10.90
N LYS A 20 15.08 -6.75 -11.91
CA LYS A 20 14.76 -6.40 -13.30
C LYS A 20 13.32 -5.93 -13.44
N SER A 21 12.35 -6.77 -13.06
CA SER A 21 10.92 -6.46 -13.19
C SER A 21 10.50 -5.22 -12.41
N ILE A 22 11.06 -4.97 -11.23
CA ILE A 22 10.76 -3.77 -10.44
C ILE A 22 11.34 -2.52 -11.08
N SER A 23 12.57 -2.61 -11.61
CA SER A 23 13.22 -1.49 -12.28
C SER A 23 12.47 -1.11 -13.56
N ASP A 24 11.99 -2.11 -14.31
CA ASP A 24 11.22 -1.92 -15.54
C ASP A 24 9.88 -1.22 -15.31
N ILE A 25 9.26 -1.42 -14.13
CA ILE A 25 7.92 -0.87 -13.80
C ILE A 25 7.98 0.60 -13.32
N ALA A 26 9.17 1.19 -13.16
CA ALA A 26 9.35 2.61 -12.81
C ALA A 26 8.48 3.10 -11.63
N GLN A 27 8.20 2.22 -10.67
CA GLN A 27 7.18 2.43 -9.64
C GLN A 27 7.40 3.67 -8.78
N LEU A 28 8.66 3.99 -8.46
CA LEU A 28 9.01 5.20 -7.73
C LEU A 28 8.59 6.47 -8.49
N ARG A 29 8.86 6.51 -9.80
CA ARG A 29 8.48 7.64 -10.66
C ARG A 29 6.96 7.74 -10.79
N PHE A 30 6.26 6.61 -10.89
CA PHE A 30 4.81 6.59 -10.94
C PHE A 30 4.18 7.24 -9.70
N ARG A 31 4.67 6.91 -8.50
CA ARG A 31 4.24 7.56 -7.25
C ARG A 31 4.48 9.07 -7.26
N GLN A 32 5.67 9.51 -7.65
CA GLN A 32 6.02 10.93 -7.71
C GLN A 32 5.09 11.70 -8.65
N TRP A 33 4.78 11.14 -9.81
CA TRP A 33 3.83 11.71 -10.76
C TRP A 33 2.40 11.75 -10.21
N LEU A 34 1.95 10.69 -9.54
CA LEU A 34 0.64 10.67 -8.90
C LEU A 34 0.50 11.75 -7.83
N GLU A 35 1.52 11.92 -6.98
CA GLU A 35 1.53 12.97 -5.96
C GLU A 35 1.54 14.37 -6.59
N TYR A 36 2.29 14.56 -7.68
CA TYR A 36 2.33 15.82 -8.42
C TYR A 36 0.97 16.17 -9.03
N VAL A 37 0.37 15.24 -9.77
CA VAL A 37 -0.97 15.40 -10.37
C VAL A 37 -2.02 15.58 -9.28
N GLY A 38 -1.93 14.83 -8.18
CA GLY A 38 -2.81 14.97 -7.03
C GLY A 38 -2.81 16.38 -6.45
N LYS A 39 -1.63 17.00 -6.32
CA LYS A 39 -1.51 18.41 -5.88
C LYS A 39 -2.20 19.38 -6.84
N ILE A 40 -2.06 19.17 -8.15
CA ILE A 40 -2.69 20.04 -9.17
C ILE A 40 -4.22 19.98 -9.08
N PHE A 41 -4.79 18.78 -8.93
CA PHE A 41 -6.24 18.58 -8.94
C PHE A 41 -6.88 18.60 -7.54
N GLY A 42 -6.12 18.91 -6.48
CA GLY A 42 -6.62 18.87 -5.10
C GLY A 42 -7.02 17.47 -4.62
N VAL A 43 -6.44 16.41 -5.22
CA VAL A 43 -6.68 15.02 -4.84
C VAL A 43 -5.63 14.57 -3.84
N THR A 44 -6.06 14.22 -2.63
CA THR A 44 -5.17 13.62 -1.62
C THR A 44 -4.67 12.25 -2.09
N VAL A 45 -3.34 12.08 -2.09
CA VAL A 45 -2.66 10.80 -2.34
C VAL A 45 -2.08 10.30 -1.03
N ILE A 46 -2.45 9.08 -0.61
CA ILE A 46 -1.99 8.47 0.65
C ILE A 46 -1.22 7.19 0.33
N ALA A 47 0.03 7.14 0.76
CA ALA A 47 0.85 5.94 0.70
C ALA A 47 0.73 5.18 2.03
N VAL A 48 0.30 3.92 1.98
CA VAL A 48 0.13 3.04 3.15
C VAL A 48 1.22 1.98 3.18
N ALA A 49 1.63 1.55 4.37
CA ALA A 49 2.65 0.52 4.48
C ALA A 49 2.18 -0.82 3.86
N PRO A 50 3.03 -1.53 3.10
CA PRO A 50 2.68 -2.79 2.46
C PRO A 50 2.68 -3.91 3.49
N HIS A 51 1.54 -4.12 4.14
CA HIS A 51 1.37 -5.14 5.17
C HIS A 51 0.19 -6.03 4.84
N TYR A 52 0.47 -7.24 4.36
CA TYR A 52 -0.49 -8.34 4.32
C TYR A 52 -1.85 -7.96 3.72
N THR A 53 -1.87 -7.01 2.78
CA THR A 53 -3.07 -6.37 2.24
C THR A 53 -4.01 -7.37 1.57
N PHE A 54 -3.49 -8.49 1.10
CA PHE A 54 -4.30 -9.58 0.57
C PHE A 54 -4.58 -10.72 1.58
N GLN A 55 -3.77 -10.82 2.64
CA GLN A 55 -3.84 -11.89 3.64
C GLN A 55 -4.73 -11.52 4.83
N GLU A 56 -4.96 -10.24 5.10
CA GLU A 56 -5.83 -9.79 6.19
C GLU A 56 -7.33 -9.88 5.82
N CYS A 57 -8.17 -10.49 6.66
CA CYS A 57 -9.62 -10.40 6.47
C CYS A 57 -10.11 -8.98 6.77
N SER A 58 -10.86 -8.37 5.84
CA SER A 58 -11.52 -7.08 6.09
C SER A 58 -12.56 -7.17 7.22
N CYS A 59 -13.13 -8.37 7.42
CA CYS A 59 -14.14 -8.67 8.43
C CYS A 59 -13.61 -8.70 9.87
N SER A 60 -12.48 -9.39 10.09
CA SER A 60 -11.98 -9.78 11.41
C SER A 60 -10.62 -9.17 11.73
N GLY A 61 -9.91 -8.62 10.73
CA GLY A 61 -8.54 -8.16 10.86
C GLY A 61 -7.51 -9.28 11.02
N GLU A 62 -7.93 -10.55 10.92
CA GLU A 62 -7.02 -11.68 11.08
C GLU A 62 -6.17 -11.89 9.81
N ILE A 63 -4.87 -12.09 10.01
CA ILE A 63 -3.95 -12.47 8.93
C ILE A 63 -4.14 -13.96 8.64
N LEU A 64 -4.72 -14.26 7.48
CA LEU A 64 -4.89 -15.61 6.99
C LEU A 64 -3.52 -16.17 6.57
N LYS A 65 -2.97 -17.06 7.39
CA LYS A 65 -1.71 -17.75 7.09
C LYS A 65 -1.91 -18.68 5.90
N HIS A 66 -1.02 -18.58 4.91
CA HIS A 66 -0.99 -19.54 3.81
C HIS A 66 -0.55 -20.92 4.30
N SER A 67 -1.40 -21.92 4.08
CA SER A 67 -0.90 -23.23 3.63
C SER A 67 -0.25 -23.02 2.25
N ARG A 68 0.80 -23.77 1.93
CA ARG A 68 1.61 -23.68 0.70
C ARG A 68 0.83 -23.91 -0.61
N ASP A 69 -0.49 -24.02 -0.54
CA ASP A 69 -1.40 -24.24 -1.66
C ASP A 69 -1.74 -22.95 -2.40
N PRO A 70 -1.89 -23.01 -3.74
CA PRO A 70 -2.27 -21.87 -4.58
C PRO A 70 -3.74 -21.43 -4.41
N GLY A 71 -4.51 -22.10 -3.55
CA GLY A 71 -5.89 -21.74 -3.25
C GLY A 71 -5.99 -20.46 -2.42
N PHE A 72 -6.94 -19.58 -2.76
CA PHE A 72 -7.21 -18.37 -1.98
C PHE A 72 -7.52 -18.74 -0.52
N PRO A 73 -6.79 -18.18 0.47
CA PRO A 73 -7.08 -18.44 1.87
C PRO A 73 -8.46 -17.87 2.20
N ARG A 74 -9.38 -18.75 2.64
CA ARG A 74 -10.73 -18.37 3.06
C ARG A 74 -10.71 -18.00 4.53
N CYS A 75 -11.34 -16.88 4.89
CA CYS A 75 -11.57 -16.56 6.28
C CYS A 75 -12.61 -17.54 6.85
N LEU A 76 -12.27 -18.27 7.92
CA LEU A 76 -13.20 -19.19 8.58
C LEU A 76 -14.36 -18.46 9.30
N HIS A 77 -14.22 -17.15 9.51
CA HIS A 77 -15.20 -16.37 10.24
C HIS A 77 -16.30 -15.78 9.37
N CYS A 78 -15.98 -15.31 8.16
CA CYS A 78 -16.94 -14.73 7.23
C CYS A 78 -17.06 -15.48 5.89
N GLY A 79 -16.22 -16.48 5.64
CA GLY A 79 -16.24 -17.27 4.41
C GLY A 79 -15.74 -16.53 3.15
N ASP A 80 -15.05 -15.39 3.30
CA ASP A 80 -14.73 -14.49 2.19
C ASP A 80 -14.09 -15.22 0.99
N VAL A 81 -14.67 -14.98 -0.19
CA VAL A 81 -14.29 -15.58 -1.49
C VAL A 81 -13.94 -14.50 -2.53
N GLU A 82 -13.79 -13.25 -2.09
CA GLU A 82 -13.42 -12.15 -2.98
C GLU A 82 -12.09 -12.39 -3.70
N GLU A 83 -12.01 -11.89 -4.93
CA GLU A 83 -10.78 -11.88 -5.69
C GLU A 83 -9.69 -11.10 -4.95
N ARG A 84 -8.44 -11.59 -5.08
CA ARG A 84 -7.27 -11.02 -4.39
C ARG A 84 -7.14 -9.52 -4.57
N ASP A 85 -7.34 -9.02 -5.79
CA ASP A 85 -7.15 -7.60 -6.09
C ASP A 85 -8.25 -6.74 -5.46
N VAL A 86 -9.50 -7.20 -5.48
CA VAL A 86 -10.62 -6.53 -4.81
C VAL A 86 -10.37 -6.43 -3.31
N LYS A 87 -9.95 -7.53 -2.69
CA LYS A 87 -9.62 -7.59 -1.26
C LYS A 87 -8.44 -6.68 -0.91
N THR A 88 -7.38 -6.72 -1.72
CA THR A 88 -6.18 -5.89 -1.56
C THR A 88 -6.54 -4.41 -1.61
N ASN A 89 -7.33 -3.99 -2.61
CA ASN A 89 -7.77 -2.61 -2.76
C ASN A 89 -8.61 -2.11 -1.58
N LYS A 90 -9.54 -2.94 -1.06
CA LYS A 90 -10.33 -2.61 0.13
C LYS A 90 -9.46 -2.42 1.37
N ASN A 91 -8.47 -3.28 1.57
CA ASN A 91 -7.56 -3.19 2.71
C ASN A 91 -6.63 -1.96 2.61
N ILE A 92 -6.12 -1.64 1.42
CA ILE A 92 -5.35 -0.41 1.16
C ILE A 92 -6.20 0.83 1.47
N LEU A 93 -7.45 0.87 0.99
CA LEU A 93 -8.36 1.98 1.26
C LEU A 93 -8.64 2.15 2.76
N ARG A 94 -8.93 1.05 3.47
CA ARG A 94 -9.17 1.06 4.92
C ARG A 94 -7.95 1.59 5.69
N ALA A 95 -6.76 1.15 5.33
CA ALA A 95 -5.52 1.65 5.92
C ALA A 95 -5.33 3.16 5.69
N ALA A 96 -5.60 3.64 4.47
CA ALA A 96 -5.48 5.05 4.12
C ALA A 96 -6.47 5.92 4.90
N LEU A 97 -7.73 5.49 5.03
CA LEU A 97 -8.74 6.18 5.84
C LEU A 97 -8.35 6.24 7.32
N CYS A 98 -7.80 5.15 7.87
CA CYS A 98 -7.30 5.10 9.24
C CYS A 98 -6.08 6.02 9.46
N GLN A 99 -5.21 6.15 8.46
CA GLN A 99 -4.08 7.09 8.50
C GLN A 99 -4.56 8.54 8.40
N GLN A 100 -5.53 8.83 7.52
CA GLN A 100 -6.08 10.17 7.34
C GLN A 100 -6.77 10.69 8.61
N SER A 101 -7.53 9.83 9.30
CA SER A 101 -8.18 10.21 10.57
C SER A 101 -7.18 10.54 11.68
N ARG A 102 -5.99 9.93 11.66
CA ARG A 102 -4.89 10.23 12.59
C ARG A 102 -4.14 11.54 12.28
N VAL A 103 -4.16 11.99 11.02
CA VAL A 103 -3.47 13.22 10.60
C VAL A 103 -4.33 14.46 10.84
N ASN A 104 -5.66 14.34 10.75
CA ASN A 104 -6.61 15.43 11.02
C ASN A 104 -6.60 15.91 12.49
N THR A 105 -5.78 15.32 13.36
CA THR A 105 -5.52 15.77 14.74
C THR A 105 -4.27 16.65 14.87
N HIS A 106 -3.52 16.90 13.77
CA HIS A 106 -2.37 17.81 13.72
C HIS A 106 -2.56 18.88 12.62
N PRO A 107 -2.39 20.18 12.92
CA PRO A 107 -2.89 21.28 12.09
C PRO A 107 -2.15 21.56 10.76
N ASP A 108 -1.11 20.81 10.38
CA ASP A 108 -0.23 21.22 9.27
C ASP A 108 -0.35 20.44 7.95
N GLY A 109 -1.31 19.50 7.80
CA GLY A 109 -1.77 18.99 6.49
C GLY A 109 -0.75 18.35 5.52
N LEU A 110 0.54 18.29 5.87
CA LEU A 110 1.62 17.70 5.08
C LEU A 110 2.05 16.36 5.71
N LEU A 111 1.79 15.27 4.99
CA LEU A 111 2.43 13.99 5.22
C LEU A 111 3.92 14.12 4.84
N HIS A 112 4.74 14.62 5.76
CA HIS A 112 6.19 14.54 5.67
C HIS A 112 6.62 13.08 5.86
N ASN A 113 6.73 12.33 4.77
CA ASN A 113 7.75 11.29 4.75
C ASN A 113 9.08 12.03 4.60
N LYS A 114 9.91 12.00 5.66
CA LYS A 114 11.31 12.44 5.58
C LYS A 114 11.92 11.83 4.31
N VAL A 115 12.24 12.68 3.34
CA VAL A 115 13.20 12.34 2.30
C VAL A 115 14.46 11.88 3.05
N PRO A 116 14.99 10.67 2.81
CA PRO A 116 16.28 10.31 3.40
C PRO A 116 17.29 11.35 2.91
N ASP A 117 17.94 11.99 3.87
CA ASP A 117 18.95 13.02 3.68
C ASP A 117 20.00 12.50 2.69
N SER A 118 19.88 12.95 1.44
CA SER A 118 20.93 12.83 0.44
C SER A 118 21.83 14.04 0.60
N SER A 119 22.66 14.01 1.63
CA SER A 119 23.86 14.84 1.71
C SER A 119 25.08 13.99 1.30
N PRO A 120 26.06 14.60 0.61
CA PRO A 120 26.97 13.94 -0.33
C PRO A 120 27.96 12.95 0.28
#